data_AF-A0A0A0UWC6-F1
#
_entry.id   AF-A0A0A0UWC6-F1
#
_cell.length_a   1.000
_cell.length_b   1.000
_cell.length_c   1.000
_cell.angle_alpha   90.00
_cell.angle_beta   90.00
_cell.angle_gamma   90.00
#
_symmetry.space_group_name_H-M   'P 1'
#
loop_
_entity.id
_entity.type
_entity.pdbx_description
1 polymer ?
#
loop_
_entity_poly.entity_id
_entity_poly.type
_entity_poly.pdbx_seq_one_letter_code
_entity_poly.pdbx_strand_id
1 'polypeptide(L)'
;MTETTPVENLGDFISRVKPETVINLFFNTEDGLKRIPPVLFGNPTAEQLKNSKYLKSQIISSRKHYCTVDITSGWNVYIDSVFDPNQYELKA
;
A
#
# COMPACT_ATOMS: atom_id res chain seq x y z
N MET A 1 24.42 15.06 6.63
CA MET A 1 23.42 15.35 5.59
C MET A 1 22.24 14.44 5.86
N THR A 2 21.18 14.94 6.50
CA THR A 2 19.93 14.18 6.62
C THR A 2 19.24 14.29 5.27
N GLU A 3 19.34 13.25 4.44
CA GLU A 3 18.45 13.06 3.30
C GLU A 3 17.02 12.99 3.85
N THR A 4 16.28 14.08 3.76
CA THR A 4 14.83 14.04 3.88
C THR A 4 14.33 13.26 2.68
N THR A 5 14.11 11.95 2.85
CA THR A 5 13.38 11.15 1.87
C THR A 5 12.10 11.90 1.52
N PRO A 6 11.81 12.21 0.25
CA PRO A 6 10.59 12.90 -0.11
C PRO A 6 9.42 12.10 0.44
N VAL A 7 8.54 12.77 1.18
CA VAL A 7 7.31 12.18 1.70
C VAL A 7 6.50 11.72 0.49
N GLU A 8 6.50 10.41 0.21
CA GLU A 8 5.83 9.81 -0.94
C GLU A 8 4.41 9.43 -0.52
N ASN A 9 3.41 9.97 -1.24
CA ASN A 9 2.03 9.55 -1.05
C ASN A 9 1.78 8.23 -1.81
N LEU A 10 1.03 7.33 -1.18
CA LEU A 10 0.60 6.06 -1.76
C LEU A 10 -0.18 6.21 -3.07
N GLY A 11 -1.02 7.24 -3.21
CA GLY A 11 -1.76 7.50 -4.44
C GLY A 11 -0.85 7.77 -5.64
N ASP A 12 0.17 8.61 -5.45
CA ASP A 12 1.15 8.92 -6.48
C ASP A 12 1.97 7.69 -6.84
N PHE A 13 2.38 6.91 -5.83
CA PHE A 13 3.08 5.65 -6.06
C PHE A 13 2.25 4.67 -6.90
N ILE A 14 0.98 4.44 -6.55
CA ILE A 14 0.07 3.56 -7.28
C ILE A 14 -0.08 4.01 -8.74
N SER A 15 -0.17 5.32 -8.99
CA SER A 15 -0.34 5.86 -10.34
C SER A 15 0.88 5.67 -11.27
N ARG A 16 2.07 5.46 -10.70
CA ARG A 16 3.32 5.31 -11.47
C ARG A 16 3.66 3.87 -11.83
N VAL A 17 3.17 2.91 -11.06
CA VAL A 17 3.40 1.50 -11.33
C VAL A 17 2.38 0.98 -12.35
N LYS A 18 2.71 -0.15 -13.00
CA LYS A 18 1.79 -0.74 -13.97
C LYS A 18 0.52 -1.25 -13.27
N PRO A 19 -0.66 -1.20 -13.92
CA PRO A 19 -1.93 -1.64 -13.33
C PRO A 19 -1.90 -3.05 -12.71
N GLU A 20 -1.15 -3.97 -13.31
CA GLU A 20 -0.98 -5.36 -12.87
C GLU A 20 0.01 -5.56 -11.69
N THR A 21 0.74 -4.52 -11.31
CA THR A 21 1.74 -4.60 -10.23
C THR A 21 1.05 -4.90 -8.91
N VAL A 22 1.50 -5.94 -8.20
CA VAL A 22 0.97 -6.28 -6.88
C VAL A 22 1.50 -5.29 -5.83
N ILE A 23 0.62 -4.79 -4.97
CA ILE A 23 0.99 -3.86 -3.89
C ILE A 23 0.41 -4.38 -2.57
N ASN A 24 1.27 -4.92 -1.72
CA ASN A 24 0.92 -5.32 -0.36
C ASN A 24 1.05 -4.13 0.58
N LEU A 25 -0.03 -3.80 1.28
CA LEU A 25 -0.08 -2.69 2.22
C LEU A 25 0.10 -3.17 3.65
N PHE A 26 1.05 -2.57 4.35
CA PHE A 26 1.34 -2.83 5.75
C PHE A 26 1.11 -1.55 6.56
N PHE A 27 0.24 -1.62 7.55
CA PHE A 27 -0.07 -0.52 8.44
C PHE A 27 0.38 -0.86 9.86
N ASN A 28 0.63 0.19 10.65
CA ASN A 28 0.82 0.03 12.08
C ASN A 28 -0.52 -0.28 12.77
N THR A 29 -0.49 -1.24 13.69
CA THR A 29 -1.59 -1.56 14.60
C THR A 29 -1.07 -1.63 16.03
N GLU A 30 -1.96 -1.73 17.02
CA GLU A 30 -1.58 -1.87 18.43
C GLU A 30 -0.67 -3.09 18.69
N ASP A 31 -0.85 -4.17 17.92
CA ASP A 31 -0.03 -5.39 17.99
C ASP A 31 1.22 -5.33 17.07
N GLY A 32 1.56 -4.16 16.54
CA GLY A 32 2.66 -3.95 15.61
C GLY A 32 2.24 -3.90 14.14
N LEU A 33 3.23 -4.00 13.25
CA LEU A 33 3.02 -3.89 11.82
C LEU A 33 2.24 -5.09 11.30
N LYS A 34 1.05 -4.84 10.73
CA LYS A 34 0.23 -5.87 10.12
C LYS A 34 -0.07 -5.52 8.68
N ARG A 35 -0.25 -6.56 7.87
CA ARG A 35 -0.81 -6.41 6.53
C ARG A 35 -2.29 -6.08 6.69
N ILE A 36 -2.64 -4.81 6.60
CA ILE A 36 -4.01 -4.35 6.79
C ILE A 36 -4.56 -3.91 5.44
N PRO A 37 -4.99 -4.92 4.68
CA PRO A 37 -6.40 -4.98 4.35
C PRO A 37 -6.86 -6.45 4.35
N PRO A 38 -7.38 -6.95 5.49
CA PRO A 38 -7.98 -8.28 5.58
C PRO A 38 -9.12 -8.50 4.57
N VAL A 39 -9.69 -7.40 4.05
CA VAL A 39 -10.77 -7.35 3.07
C VAL A 39 -10.28 -7.46 1.61
N LEU A 40 -8.99 -7.21 1.33
CA LEU A 40 -8.39 -7.35 -0.01
C LEU A 40 -7.82 -8.75 -0.25
N PHE A 41 -8.57 -9.80 0.09
CA PHE A 41 -8.18 -11.21 -0.10
C PHE A 41 -7.22 -11.43 -1.28
N GLY A 42 -6.00 -11.89 -0.99
CA GLY A 42 -4.98 -12.20 -2.00
C GLY A 42 -3.85 -11.19 -2.05
N ASN A 43 -3.53 -10.70 -3.26
CA ASN A 43 -2.40 -9.86 -3.63
C ASN A 43 -2.93 -8.73 -4.53
N PRO A 44 -3.41 -7.61 -3.96
CA PRO A 44 -4.14 -6.62 -4.73
C PRO A 44 -3.21 -5.92 -5.72
N THR A 45 -3.73 -5.64 -6.91
CA THR A 45 -2.99 -4.92 -7.95
C THR A 45 -3.17 -3.42 -7.80
N ALA A 46 -2.26 -2.64 -8.40
CA ALA A 46 -2.36 -1.19 -8.47
C ALA A 46 -3.72 -0.71 -9.00
N GLU A 47 -4.26 -1.41 -10.01
CA GLU A 47 -5.59 -1.14 -10.59
C GLU A 47 -6.72 -1.23 -9.56
N GLN A 48 -6.68 -2.23 -8.68
CA GLN A 48 -7.69 -2.43 -7.63
C GLN A 48 -7.61 -1.35 -6.55
N LEU A 49 -6.40 -0.83 -6.28
CA LEU A 49 -6.16 0.16 -5.23
C LEU A 49 -6.40 1.60 -5.69
N LYS A 50 -6.27 1.90 -6.99
CA LYS A 50 -6.19 3.28 -7.53
C LYS A 50 -7.39 4.18 -7.22
N ASN A 51 -8.55 3.60 -6.91
CA ASN A 51 -9.79 4.35 -6.67
C ASN A 51 -10.08 4.59 -5.18
N SER A 52 -9.31 4.00 -4.26
CA SER A 52 -9.52 4.20 -2.83
C SER A 52 -9.09 5.60 -2.40
N LYS A 53 -10.06 6.44 -2.01
CA LYS A 53 -9.81 7.80 -1.48
C LYS A 53 -8.95 7.75 -0.22
N TYR A 54 -9.23 6.79 0.67
CA TYR A 54 -8.46 6.60 1.89
C TYR A 54 -7.00 6.28 1.60
N LEU A 55 -6.72 5.35 0.67
CA LEU A 55 -5.35 4.99 0.32
C LEU A 55 -4.59 6.13 -0.36
N LYS A 56 -5.26 6.96 -1.15
CA LYS A 56 -4.65 8.11 -1.83
C LYS A 56 -4.11 9.21 -0.93
N SER A 57 -4.44 9.22 0.35
CA SER A 57 -3.90 10.21 1.30
C SER A 57 -2.84 9.61 2.22
N GLN A 58 -2.55 8.31 2.10
CA GLN A 58 -1.63 7.64 3.01
C GLN A 58 -0.18 7.97 2.65
N ILE A 59 0.64 8.14 3.68
CA ILE A 59 2.06 8.41 3.54
C ILE A 59 2.83 7.10 3.60
N ILE A 60 3.67 6.87 2.59
CA ILE A 60 4.59 5.74 2.55
C ILE A 60 5.77 6.04 3.47
N SER A 61 5.97 5.21 4.50
CA SER A 61 7.18 5.26 5.33
C SER A 61 8.35 4.56 4.64
N SER A 62 8.09 3.42 4.00
CA SER A 62 9.07 2.71 3.17
C SER A 62 8.39 1.77 2.19
N ARG A 63 9.12 1.30 1.18
CA ARG A 63 8.67 0.27 0.26
C ARG A 63 9.80 -0.65 -0.15
N LYS A 64 9.48 -1.93 -0.35
CA LYS A 64 10.42 -2.97 -0.79
C LYS A 64 9.86 -3.68 -2.00
N HIS A 65 10.63 -3.69 -3.08
CA HIS A 65 10.31 -4.49 -4.26
C HIS A 65 10.49 -5.98 -3.93
N TYR A 66 9.65 -6.83 -4.51
CA TYR A 66 9.78 -8.27 -4.42
C TYR A 66 9.28 -8.95 -5.69
N CYS A 67 9.78 -10.16 -5.91
CA CYS A 67 9.34 -11.07 -6.96
C CYS A 67 9.17 -12.47 -6.38
N THR A 68 8.19 -13.21 -6.87
CA THR A 68 8.00 -14.64 -6.57
C THR A 68 7.79 -15.41 -7.87
N VAL A 69 7.61 -16.74 -7.79
CA VAL A 69 7.29 -17.57 -8.96
C VAL A 69 5.99 -17.10 -9.64
N ASP A 70 5.02 -16.64 -8.86
CA ASP A 70 3.70 -16.21 -9.35
C ASP A 70 3.59 -14.68 -9.52
N ILE A 71 4.51 -13.90 -8.93
CA ILE A 71 4.48 -12.43 -8.95
C ILE A 71 5.77 -11.92 -9.59
N THR A 72 5.66 -11.56 -10.87
CA THR A 72 6.78 -11.04 -11.65
C THR A 72 7.25 -9.67 -11.17
N SER A 73 6.39 -8.87 -10.54
CA SER A 73 6.75 -7.60 -9.91
C SER A 73 5.73 -7.20 -8.84
N GLY A 74 6.20 -7.06 -7.60
CA GLY A 74 5.38 -6.63 -6.48
C GLY A 74 6.10 -5.67 -5.54
N TRP A 75 5.33 -4.95 -4.73
CA TRP A 75 5.83 -4.05 -3.70
C TRP A 75 5.18 -4.34 -2.36
N ASN A 76 6.01 -4.47 -1.32
CA ASN A 76 5.57 -4.34 0.06
C ASN A 76 5.70 -2.87 0.44
N VAL A 77 4.57 -2.21 0.70
CA VAL A 77 4.50 -0.79 1.02
C VAL A 77 4.08 -0.65 2.48
N TYR A 78 4.90 0.07 3.24
CA TYR A 78 4.72 0.31 4.65
C TYR A 78 4.16 1.72 4.81
N ILE A 79 3.06 1.82 5.53
CA ILE A 79 2.31 3.05 5.73
C ILE A 79 2.60 3.57 7.13
N ASP A 80 2.87 4.87 7.22
CA ASP A 80 3.27 5.50 8.48
C ASP A 80 2.11 5.61 9.48
N SER A 81 0.88 5.74 8.97
CA SER A 81 -0.34 5.89 9.75
C SER A 81 -0.85 4.56 10.34
N VAL A 82 -1.65 4.71 11.39
CA VAL A 82 -2.48 3.61 11.91
C VAL A 82 -3.66 3.39 10.97
N PHE A 83 -3.98 2.12 10.70
CA PHE A 83 -5.12 1.79 9.85
C PHE A 83 -6.44 2.16 10.50
N ASP A 84 -7.32 2.83 9.75
CA ASP A 84 -8.69 3.14 10.15
C ASP A 84 -9.68 2.33 9.29
N PRO A 85 -10.29 1.26 9.84
CA PRO A 85 -11.23 0.43 9.10
C PRO A 85 -12.50 1.19 8.68
N ASN A 86 -12.88 2.26 9.38
CA ASN A 86 -14.11 3.00 9.08
C ASN A 86 -13.96 3.91 7.85
N GLN A 87 -12.74 4.31 7.53
CA GLN A 87 -12.45 5.10 6.33
C GLN A 87 -12.11 4.24 5.12
N TYR A 88 -11.74 2.98 5.35
CA TYR A 88 -11.46 2.02 4.30
C TYR A 88 -12.76 1.45 3.72
N GLU A 89 -13.50 2.28 2.98
CA GLU A 89 -14.67 1.83 2.22
C GLU A 89 -14.21 1.04 0.98
N LEU A 90 -14.23 -0.29 1.05
CA LEU A 90 -14.47 -1.08 -0.15
C LEU A 90 -15.96 -1.00 -0.43
N LYS A 91 -16.37 -0.11 -1.33
CA LYS A 91 -17.67 -0.30 -1.99
C LYS A 91 -17.61 -1.67 -2.67
N ALA A 92 -18.34 -2.62 -2.09
CA ALA A 92 -18.68 -3.89 -2.72
C ALA A 92 -19.46 -3.65 -4.01
#